data_AF-A0A955RMF3-F1
#
_entry.id   AF-A0A955RMF3-F1
#
_cell.length_a   1.000
_cell.length_b   1.000
_cell.length_c   1.000
_cell.angle_alpha   90.00
_cell.angle_beta   90.00
_cell.angle_gamma   90.00
#
_symmetry.space_group_name_H-M   'P 1'
#
loop_
_entity.id
_entity.type
_entity.pdbx_description
1 polymer ?
#
loop_
_entity_poly.entity_id
_entity_poly.type
_entity_poly.pdbx_seq_one_letter_code
_entity_poly.pdbx_strand_id
1 'polypeptide(L)'
;MNHQNRSDTFFGIADQLPDPSSTEMNWDAPCPEVGWPNMVTNAIASSVRFPQHQGPLSIKCAFNGTETYNVGRTSFKVNDRSYLVLNDGQRYESSIDEFGVNSFCI
;
A
#
# COMPACT_ATOMS: atom_id res chain seq x y z
N MET A 1 2.03 35.57 6.98
CA MET A 1 0.91 34.62 7.11
C MET A 1 0.27 34.53 5.73
N ASN A 2 0.75 33.62 4.88
CA ASN A 2 0.28 33.45 3.51
C ASN A 2 -0.54 32.17 3.45
N HIS A 3 -1.86 32.31 3.29
CA HIS A 3 -2.74 31.20 2.92
C HIS A 3 -2.55 30.89 1.44
N GLN A 4 -1.67 29.93 1.13
CA GLN A 4 -1.57 29.36 -0.20
C GLN A 4 -2.65 28.26 -0.33
N ASN A 5 -3.48 28.40 -1.36
CA ASN A 5 -4.61 27.52 -1.67
C ASN A 5 -4.19 26.05 -1.67
N ARG A 6 -4.79 25.29 -0.76
CA ARG A 6 -4.73 23.82 -0.68
C ARG A 6 -5.83 23.25 -1.57
N SER A 7 -5.52 22.62 -2.71
CA SER A 7 -6.33 21.55 -3.32
C SER A 7 -5.80 21.08 -4.69
N ASP A 8 -4.55 20.66 -4.79
CA ASP A 8 -4.12 19.83 -5.93
C ASP A 8 -4.16 18.37 -5.48
N THR A 9 -5.37 17.82 -5.33
CA THR A 9 -5.53 16.39 -5.06
C THR A 9 -5.33 15.63 -6.36
N PHE A 10 -4.09 15.21 -6.61
CA PHE A 10 -3.83 14.24 -7.66
C PHE A 10 -4.48 12.91 -7.25
N PHE A 11 -5.15 12.24 -8.18
CA PHE A 11 -5.66 10.88 -8.02
C PHE A 11 -4.98 10.02 -9.08
N GLY A 12 -4.25 9.00 -8.64
CA GLY A 12 -3.67 7.99 -9.52
C GLY A 12 -4.49 6.70 -9.40
N ILE A 13 -4.91 6.14 -10.53
CA ILE A 13 -5.36 4.75 -10.59
C ILE A 13 -4.17 3.94 -11.08
N ALA A 14 -3.69 3.02 -10.24
CA ALA A 14 -2.71 2.02 -10.66
C ALA A 14 -3.40 0.67 -10.78
N ASP A 15 -3.34 0.09 -11.97
CA ASP A 15 -3.82 -1.27 -12.29
C ASP A 15 -2.72 -2.33 -12.10
N GLN A 16 -1.49 -1.90 -11.81
CA GLN A 16 -0.33 -2.75 -11.53
C GLN A 16 0.36 -2.28 -10.26
N LEU A 17 0.79 -3.23 -9.44
CA LEU A 17 1.64 -2.94 -8.29
C LEU A 17 3.09 -2.70 -8.75
N PRO A 18 3.89 -1.95 -7.98
CA PRO A 18 5.33 -1.87 -8.24
C PRO A 18 5.94 -3.27 -8.25
N ASP A 19 6.95 -3.49 -9.10
CA ASP A 19 7.73 -4.74 -9.07
C ASP A 19 8.58 -4.76 -7.77
N PRO A 20 8.30 -5.66 -6.81
CA PRO A 20 9.04 -5.73 -5.57
C PRO A 20 10.51 -6.14 -5.75
N SER A 21 10.86 -6.71 -6.90
CA SER A 21 12.24 -7.08 -7.23
C SER A 21 13.01 -5.95 -7.93
N SER A 22 12.35 -4.84 -8.26
CA SER A 22 12.99 -3.71 -8.93
C SER A 22 14.09 -3.10 -8.05
N THR A 23 15.28 -2.94 -8.64
CA THR A 23 16.42 -2.24 -8.03
C THR A 23 16.33 -0.72 -8.19
N GLU A 24 15.41 -0.23 -9.00
CA GLU A 24 15.17 1.20 -9.21
C GLU A 24 14.32 1.80 -8.08
N MET A 25 13.62 0.96 -7.30
CA MET A 25 12.74 1.39 -6.23
C MET A 25 13.48 1.51 -4.90
N ASN A 26 13.44 2.71 -4.30
CA ASN A 26 13.98 2.95 -2.97
C ASN A 26 12.90 2.71 -1.89
N TRP A 27 12.87 1.51 -1.32
CA TRP A 27 11.92 1.11 -0.27
C TRP A 27 12.12 1.82 1.07
N ASP A 28 13.31 2.41 1.30
CA ASP A 28 13.63 3.20 2.48
C ASP A 28 13.30 4.69 2.33
N ALA A 29 12.86 5.13 1.14
CA ALA A 29 12.50 6.52 0.93
C ALA A 29 11.42 6.97 1.94
N PRO A 30 11.53 8.20 2.49
CA PRO A 30 10.45 8.79 3.26
C PRO A 30 9.16 8.77 2.44
N CYS A 31 8.02 8.58 3.11
CA CYS A 31 6.75 8.94 2.47
C CYS A 31 6.87 10.42 2.06
N PRO A 32 6.73 10.77 0.77
CA PRO A 32 6.94 12.15 0.34
C PRO A 32 5.98 13.09 1.06
N GLU A 33 6.52 14.16 1.66
CA GLU A 33 5.73 15.15 2.39
C GLU A 33 4.89 15.99 1.42
N VAL A 34 3.57 15.80 1.46
CA VAL A 34 2.53 16.67 0.87
C VAL A 34 2.56 16.78 -0.67
N GLY A 35 1.46 16.35 -1.32
CA GLY A 35 1.26 16.49 -2.77
C GLY A 35 1.37 15.20 -3.57
N TRP A 36 1.66 14.07 -2.90
CA TRP A 36 1.50 12.76 -3.51
C TRP A 36 0.01 12.42 -3.66
N PRO A 37 -0.41 11.82 -4.79
CA PRO A 37 -1.81 11.52 -5.01
C PRO A 37 -2.35 10.57 -3.94
N ASN A 38 -3.62 10.76 -3.57
CA ASN A 38 -4.38 9.63 -3.03
C ASN A 38 -4.31 8.52 -4.09
N MET A 39 -3.80 7.36 -3.72
CA MET A 39 -3.53 6.28 -4.67
C MET A 39 -4.60 5.21 -4.50
N VAL A 40 -5.39 5.01 -5.54
CA VAL A 40 -6.27 3.85 -5.59
C VAL A 40 -5.57 2.77 -6.43
N THR A 41 -5.26 1.65 -5.80
CA THR A 41 -4.72 0.48 -6.52
C THR A 41 -5.74 -0.64 -6.51
N ASN A 42 -5.88 -1.31 -7.65
CA ASN A 42 -6.58 -2.58 -7.73
C ASN A 42 -5.73 -3.51 -8.57
N ALA A 43 -5.19 -4.56 -7.96
CA ALA A 43 -4.28 -5.48 -8.64
C ALA A 43 -4.59 -6.92 -8.27
N ILE A 44 -4.44 -7.81 -9.25
CA ILE A 44 -4.43 -9.25 -9.02
C ILE A 44 -2.98 -9.67 -8.82
N ALA A 45 -2.69 -10.22 -7.64
CA ALA A 45 -1.34 -10.59 -7.25
C ALA A 45 -1.26 -12.09 -6.91
N SER A 46 -0.07 -12.66 -7.05
CA SER A 46 0.18 -14.08 -6.76
C SER A 46 1.63 -14.27 -6.35
N SER A 47 1.87 -15.01 -5.27
CA SER A 47 3.23 -15.35 -4.80
C SER A 47 4.18 -14.14 -4.74
N VAL A 48 3.73 -13.02 -4.17
CA VAL A 48 4.45 -11.74 -4.15
C VAL A 48 4.80 -11.33 -2.73
N ARG A 49 5.98 -10.72 -2.53
CA ARG A 49 6.42 -10.15 -1.26
C ARG A 49 6.91 -8.73 -1.47
N PHE A 50 6.32 -7.79 -0.74
CA PHE A 50 6.79 -6.41 -0.68
C PHE A 50 7.67 -6.25 0.56
N PRO A 51 8.92 -5.79 0.42
CA PRO A 51 9.81 -5.62 1.55
C PRO A 51 9.29 -4.53 2.49
N GLN A 52 9.94 -4.35 3.63
CA GLN A 52 9.57 -3.29 4.57
C GLN A 52 9.65 -1.91 3.91
N HIS A 53 8.55 -1.16 3.95
CA HIS A 53 8.41 0.17 3.37
C HIS A 53 7.39 1.00 4.16
N GLN A 54 7.15 2.21 3.70
CA GLN A 54 6.13 3.11 4.25
C GLN A 54 5.41 3.82 3.11
N GLY A 55 4.23 4.35 3.41
CA GLY A 55 3.41 5.09 2.47
C GLY A 55 2.49 6.06 3.22
N PRO A 56 1.58 6.73 2.49
CA PRO A 56 0.59 7.59 3.09
C PRO A 56 -0.41 6.78 3.92
N LEU A 57 -1.26 7.48 4.67
CA LEU A 57 -2.44 6.90 5.30
C LEU A 57 -3.21 6.07 4.27
N SER A 58 -3.43 4.78 4.56
CA SER A 58 -4.05 3.87 3.61
C SER A 58 -5.02 2.88 4.23
N ILE A 59 -5.98 2.44 3.42
CA ILE A 59 -6.89 1.34 3.70
C ILE A 59 -6.53 0.18 2.78
N LYS A 60 -6.12 -0.94 3.39
CA LYS A 60 -5.72 -2.17 2.70
C LYS A 60 -6.84 -3.19 2.76
N CYS A 61 -7.23 -3.69 1.60
CA CYS A 61 -8.23 -4.73 1.43
C CYS A 61 -7.64 -5.86 0.57
N ALA A 62 -8.09 -7.08 0.82
CA ALA A 62 -7.77 -8.23 -0.01
C ALA A 62 -9.04 -9.04 -0.26
N PHE A 63 -9.22 -9.49 -1.49
CA PHE A 63 -10.36 -10.32 -1.88
C PHE A 63 -9.92 -11.60 -2.58
N ASN A 64 -10.77 -12.62 -2.53
CA ASN A 64 -10.49 -13.95 -3.13
C ASN A 64 -9.18 -14.59 -2.62
N GLY A 65 -8.85 -14.36 -1.36
CA GLY A 65 -7.67 -14.92 -0.70
C GLY A 65 -7.20 -14.01 0.43
N THR A 66 -5.95 -14.19 0.84
CA THR A 66 -5.37 -13.47 1.98
C THR A 66 -4.12 -12.71 1.58
N GLU A 67 -4.04 -11.44 1.98
CA GLU A 67 -2.77 -10.71 2.06
C GLU A 67 -2.37 -10.56 3.53
N THR A 68 -1.11 -10.87 3.83
CA THR A 68 -0.55 -10.74 5.18
C THR A 68 0.28 -9.47 5.28
N TYR A 69 0.03 -8.67 6.31
CA TYR A 69 0.75 -7.43 6.61
C TYR A 69 1.48 -7.57 7.94
N ASN A 70 2.79 -7.36 7.96
CA ASN A 70 3.57 -7.31 9.19
C ASN A 70 3.86 -5.86 9.57
N VAL A 71 3.44 -5.46 10.77
CA VAL A 71 3.57 -4.11 11.31
C VAL A 71 4.24 -4.20 12.68
N GLY A 72 5.52 -3.84 12.74
CA GLY A 72 6.33 -4.03 13.93
C GLY A 72 6.41 -5.51 14.34
N ARG A 73 5.80 -5.87 15.47
CA ARG A 73 5.76 -7.24 16.00
C ARG A 73 4.45 -7.98 15.76
N THR A 74 3.50 -7.33 15.08
CA THR A 74 2.16 -7.88 14.86
C THR A 74 1.97 -8.22 13.40
N SER A 75 1.31 -9.34 13.14
CA SER A 75 0.95 -9.79 11.79
C SER A 75 -0.57 -9.77 11.64
N PHE A 76 -1.05 -9.19 10.56
CA PHE A 76 -2.47 -9.05 10.23
C PHE A 76 -2.77 -9.78 8.94
N LYS A 77 -3.79 -10.64 8.96
CA LYS A 77 -4.34 -11.29 7.76
C LYS A 77 -5.57 -10.53 7.30
N VAL A 78 -5.50 -9.97 6.10
CA VAL A 78 -6.59 -9.23 5.45
C VAL A 78 -7.21 -10.13 4.39
N ASN A 79 -8.54 -10.23 4.37
CA ASN A 79 -9.33 -11.03 3.42
C ASN A 79 -10.72 -10.41 3.24
N ASP A 80 -11.64 -11.11 2.56
CA ASP A 80 -13.01 -10.64 2.24
C ASP A 80 -13.85 -10.15 3.45
N ARG A 81 -13.39 -10.41 4.69
CA ARG A 81 -14.10 -10.07 5.93
C ARG A 81 -13.44 -8.95 6.73
N SER A 82 -12.30 -8.44 6.30
CA SER A 82 -11.54 -7.45 7.05
C SER A 82 -10.82 -6.46 6.14
N TYR A 83 -10.46 -5.32 6.71
CA TYR A 83 -9.55 -4.36 6.12
C TYR A 83 -8.53 -3.95 7.19
N LEU A 84 -7.39 -3.42 6.75
CA LEU A 84 -6.37 -2.88 7.64
C LEU A 84 -6.17 -1.39 7.33
N VAL A 85 -6.16 -0.57 8.37
CA VAL A 85 -5.78 0.85 8.25
C VAL A 85 -4.33 0.98 8.68
N LEU A 86 -3.51 1.58 7.82
CA LEU A 86 -2.11 1.90 8.10
C LEU A 86 -1.96 3.42 8.13
N ASN A 87 -1.40 3.94 9.22
CA ASN A 87 -1.23 5.38 9.40
C ASN A 87 -0.17 5.94 8.44
N ASP A 88 -0.22 7.25 8.22
CA ASP A 88 0.81 7.97 7.47
C ASP A 88 2.21 7.71 8.02
N GLY A 89 3.14 7.32 7.14
CA GLY A 89 4.52 6.98 7.50
C GLY A 89 4.69 5.70 8.32
N GLN A 90 3.62 4.91 8.54
CA GLN A 90 3.74 3.67 9.29
C GLN A 90 4.50 2.62 8.47
N ARG A 91 5.60 2.08 9.04
CA ARG A 91 6.36 1.02 8.37
C ARG A 91 5.64 -0.32 8.43
N TYR A 92 5.59 -1.00 7.30
CA TYR A 92 5.03 -2.34 7.16
C TYR A 92 5.73 -3.10 6.03
N GLU A 93 5.55 -4.41 6.00
CA GLU A 93 5.82 -5.27 4.84
C GLU A 93 4.56 -6.07 4.54
N SER A 94 4.42 -6.57 3.31
CA SER A 94 3.29 -7.42 2.97
C SER A 94 3.68 -8.61 2.10
N SER A 95 2.85 -9.65 2.15
CA SER A 95 3.03 -10.82 1.30
C SER A 95 1.71 -11.48 0.97
N ILE A 96 1.67 -12.02 -0.25
CA ILE A 96 0.61 -12.88 -0.76
C ILE A 96 1.27 -14.19 -1.16
N ASP A 97 0.95 -15.27 -0.43
CA ASP A 97 1.45 -16.62 -0.69
C ASP A 97 0.51 -17.42 -1.61
N GLU A 98 -0.71 -16.92 -1.82
CA GLU A 98 -1.78 -17.55 -2.61
C GLU A 98 -1.77 -17.06 -4.07
N PHE A 99 -2.56 -17.70 -4.93
CA PHE A 99 -2.76 -17.30 -6.32
C PHE A 99 -4.10 -16.58 -6.51
N GLY A 100 -4.10 -15.52 -7.31
CA GLY A 100 -5.31 -14.79 -7.73
C GLY A 100 -5.92 -13.89 -6.65
N VAL A 101 -5.13 -13.42 -5.68
CA VAL A 101 -5.62 -12.50 -4.65
C VAL A 101 -5.79 -11.11 -5.25
N ASN A 102 -6.98 -10.52 -5.08
CA ASN A 102 -7.24 -9.13 -5.46
C ASN A 102 -6.81 -8.22 -4.31
N SER A 103 -5.68 -7.53 -4.44
CA SER A 103 -5.22 -6.52 -3.48
C SER A 103 -5.74 -5.15 -3.89
N PHE A 104 -6.39 -4.48 -2.95
CA PHE A 104 -6.98 -3.15 -3.14
C PHE A 104 -6.48 -2.18 -2.07
N CYS A 105 -6.03 -1.02 -2.51
CA CYS A 105 -5.54 0.05 -1.62
C CYS A 105 -6.24 1.36 -1.97
N ILE A 106 -6.56 2.13 -0.93
CA ILE A 106 -6.87 3.56 -0.99
C ILE A 106 -5.85 4.28 -0.12
#